data_AF-A0A931GPV9-F1
#
_entry.id   AF-A0A931GPV9-F1
#
_cell.length_a   1.000
_cell.length_b   1.000
_cell.length_c   1.000
_cell.angle_alpha   90.00
_cell.angle_beta   90.00
_cell.angle_gamma   90.00
#
_symmetry.space_group_name_H-M   'P 1'
#
loop_
_entity.id
_entity.type
_entity.pdbx_description
1 polymer ?
#
loop_
_entity_poly.entity_id
_entity_poly.type
_entity_poly.pdbx_seq_one_letter_code
_entity_poly.pdbx_strand_id
1 'polypeptide(L)'
;MSTTLGQQSAKTLVDGIRQKLESIRNELMAEMSGAMGEAMQSGQEIAQDRIEMSITRTGIEREAMGQGRPGRIDTGDYIDDFKHEAYQVNRDQLQGRFGWLDGGQEANAAGGKSYFELQENGFTAKGTAVAPVHALLDASEVAKAEFKKRLADYVKREYK
;
A
#
# COMPACT_ATOMS: atom_id res chain seq x y z
N MET A 1 43.55 35.14 -20.56
CA MET A 1 42.59 35.34 -19.45
C MET A 1 41.12 35.09 -19.82
N SER A 2 40.75 34.94 -21.11
CA SER A 2 39.34 34.76 -21.52
C SER A 2 38.77 33.35 -21.30
N THR A 3 39.60 32.30 -21.34
CA THR A 3 39.18 30.89 -21.21
C THR A 3 38.70 30.52 -19.81
N THR A 4 39.30 31.10 -18.76
CA THR A 4 39.00 30.79 -17.37
C THR A 4 37.65 31.37 -16.91
N LEU A 5 37.31 32.57 -17.40
CA LEU A 5 36.02 33.23 -17.15
C LEU A 5 34.85 32.50 -17.84
N GLY A 6 35.07 32.00 -19.07
CA GLY A 6 34.08 31.19 -19.78
C GLY A 6 33.83 29.80 -19.14
N GLN A 7 34.88 29.19 -18.57
CA GLN A 7 34.75 27.93 -17.83
C GLN A 7 34.02 28.11 -16.49
N GLN A 8 34.24 29.23 -15.79
CA GLN A 8 33.53 29.54 -14.55
C GLN A 8 32.03 29.83 -14.80
N SER A 9 31.66 30.53 -15.88
CA SER A 9 30.25 30.81 -16.19
C SER A 9 29.49 29.54 -16.59
N ALA A 10 30.10 28.66 -17.38
CA ALA A 10 29.52 27.38 -17.76
C ALA A 10 29.29 26.46 -16.54
N LYS A 11 30.26 26.42 -15.61
CA LYS A 11 30.13 25.66 -14.37
C LYS A 11 28.96 26.16 -13.51
N THR A 12 28.85 27.47 -13.29
CA THR A 12 27.75 28.07 -12.52
C THR A 12 26.39 27.78 -13.15
N LEU A 13 26.29 27.83 -14.49
CA LEU A 13 25.06 27.48 -15.19
C LEU A 13 24.67 26.00 -14.98
N VAL A 14 25.64 25.09 -15.10
CA VAL A 14 25.42 23.64 -14.89
C VAL A 14 25.03 23.37 -13.44
N ASP A 15 25.69 23.99 -12.48
CA ASP A 15 25.38 23.84 -11.05
C ASP A 15 23.96 24.37 -10.74
N GLY A 16 23.58 25.50 -11.33
CA GLY A 16 22.22 26.05 -11.21
C GLY A 16 21.14 25.16 -11.84
N ILE A 17 21.41 24.56 -13.01
CA ILE A 17 20.50 23.59 -13.64
C ILE A 17 20.36 22.36 -12.74
N ARG A 18 21.47 21.86 -12.19
CA ARG A 18 21.47 20.71 -11.29
C ARG A 18 20.60 20.96 -10.06
N GLN A 19 20.77 22.11 -9.41
CA GLN A 19 19.95 22.48 -8.24
C GLN A 19 18.47 22.55 -8.58
N LYS A 20 18.09 23.13 -9.73
CA LYS A 20 16.69 23.18 -10.16
C LYS A 20 16.12 21.79 -10.40
N LEU A 21 16.88 20.91 -11.07
CA LEU A 21 16.47 19.52 -11.29
C LEU A 21 16.30 18.76 -9.97
N GLU A 22 17.16 19.01 -8.98
CA GLU A 22 17.04 18.41 -7.65
C GLU A 22 15.83 18.93 -6.88
N SER A 23 15.50 20.22 -6.98
CA SER A 23 14.27 20.79 -6.39
C SER A 23 13.02 20.15 -6.98
N ILE A 24 12.91 20.15 -8.32
CA ILE A 24 11.77 19.56 -9.04
C ILE A 24 11.60 18.09 -8.67
N ARG A 25 12.70 17.35 -8.58
CA ARG A 25 12.68 15.96 -8.18
C ARG A 25 12.15 15.79 -6.75
N ASN A 26 12.63 16.58 -5.79
CA ASN A 26 12.20 16.46 -4.40
C ASN A 26 10.72 16.81 -4.24
N GLU A 27 10.25 17.84 -4.95
CA GLU A 27 8.83 18.21 -5.02
C GLU A 27 8.00 17.06 -5.60
N LEU A 28 8.42 16.50 -6.74
CA LEU A 28 7.74 15.36 -7.36
C LEU A 28 7.70 14.14 -6.43
N MET A 29 8.79 13.84 -5.74
CA MET A 29 8.86 12.70 -4.81
C MET A 29 7.94 12.89 -3.61
N ALA A 30 7.82 14.11 -3.08
CA ALA A 30 6.90 14.42 -1.99
C ALA A 30 5.44 14.21 -2.42
N GLU A 31 5.08 14.70 -3.60
CA GLU A 31 3.74 14.56 -4.17
C GLU A 31 3.40 13.09 -4.48
N MET A 32 4.34 12.35 -5.09
CA MET A 32 4.17 10.92 -5.32
C MET A 32 4.04 10.14 -4.01
N SER A 33 4.77 10.52 -2.95
CA SER A 33 4.65 9.88 -1.64
C SER A 33 3.28 10.13 -1.01
N GLY A 34 2.74 11.34 -1.12
CA GLY A 34 1.39 11.66 -0.67
C GLY A 34 0.33 10.84 -1.42
N ALA A 35 0.40 10.86 -2.75
CA ALA A 35 -0.50 10.10 -3.61
C ALA A 35 -0.43 8.58 -3.36
N MET A 36 0.77 8.06 -3.05
CA MET A 36 0.96 6.65 -2.71
C MET A 36 0.30 6.31 -1.37
N GLY A 37 0.45 7.16 -0.35
CA GLY A 37 -0.20 6.97 0.95
C GLY A 37 -1.72 6.89 0.81
N GLU A 38 -2.32 7.85 0.11
CA GLU A 38 -3.78 7.88 -0.11
C GLU A 38 -4.26 6.67 -0.93
N ALA A 39 -3.50 6.26 -1.95
CA ALA A 39 -3.80 5.06 -2.73
C ALA A 39 -3.72 3.78 -1.89
N MET A 40 -2.73 3.67 -1.02
CA MET A 40 -2.58 2.54 -0.10
C MET A 40 -3.72 2.49 0.93
N GLN A 41 -4.16 3.64 1.42
CA GLN A 41 -5.33 3.74 2.29
C GLN A 41 -6.59 3.22 1.58
N SER A 42 -6.86 3.64 0.34
CA SER A 42 -8.00 3.11 -0.43
C SER A 42 -7.90 1.60 -0.67
N GLY A 43 -6.68 1.09 -0.89
CA GLY A 43 -6.45 -0.36 -0.95
C GLY A 43 -6.81 -1.07 0.35
N GLN A 44 -6.41 -0.52 1.51
CA GLN A 44 -6.79 -1.05 2.81
C GLN A 44 -8.30 -1.08 3.02
N GLU A 45 -9.00 0.03 2.74
CA GLU A 45 -10.46 0.12 2.92
C GLU A 45 -11.18 -0.96 2.11
N ILE A 46 -10.80 -1.14 0.84
CA ILE A 46 -11.38 -2.20 -0.02
C ILE A 46 -11.01 -3.59 0.48
N ALA A 47 -9.78 -3.81 0.96
CA ALA A 47 -9.42 -5.10 1.53
C ALA A 47 -10.28 -5.41 2.75
N GLN A 48 -10.46 -4.45 3.65
CA GLN A 48 -11.26 -4.58 4.85
C GLN A 48 -12.73 -4.87 4.50
N ASP A 49 -13.32 -4.12 3.56
CA ASP A 49 -14.68 -4.35 3.05
C ASP A 49 -14.83 -5.75 2.44
N ARG A 50 -13.86 -6.20 1.63
CA ARG A 50 -13.88 -7.52 1.00
C ARG A 50 -13.73 -8.64 2.02
N ILE A 51 -12.89 -8.44 3.03
CA ILE A 51 -12.74 -9.37 4.14
C ILE A 51 -14.05 -9.44 4.93
N GLU A 52 -14.69 -8.31 5.22
CA GLU A 52 -15.97 -8.24 5.92
C GLU A 52 -17.09 -8.96 5.15
N MET A 53 -17.14 -8.81 3.82
CA MET A 53 -18.14 -9.48 2.98
C MET A 53 -17.86 -10.97 2.72
N SER A 54 -16.70 -11.49 3.16
CA SER A 54 -16.32 -12.87 2.85
C SER A 54 -17.01 -13.89 3.77
N ILE A 55 -17.89 -14.71 3.19
CA ILE A 55 -18.59 -15.78 3.89
C ILE A 55 -17.63 -16.98 4.06
N THR A 56 -17.18 -17.28 5.28
CA THR A 56 -16.43 -18.52 5.59
C THR A 56 -17.38 -19.65 5.97
N ARG A 57 -16.92 -20.92 5.92
CA ARG A 57 -17.71 -22.08 6.35
C ARG A 57 -18.19 -21.94 7.80
N THR A 58 -17.29 -21.56 8.70
CA THR A 58 -17.62 -21.18 10.08
C THR A 58 -18.49 -19.93 10.20
N GLY A 59 -18.43 -19.02 9.22
CA GLY A 59 -19.32 -17.86 9.12
C GLY A 59 -20.79 -18.27 8.92
N ILE A 60 -21.05 -19.21 8.01
CA ILE A 60 -22.39 -19.78 7.78
C ILE A 60 -22.89 -20.51 9.02
N GLU A 61 -22.04 -21.34 9.63
CA GLU A 61 -22.40 -22.10 10.85
C GLU A 61 -22.73 -21.16 12.03
N ARG A 62 -22.01 -20.04 12.19
CA ARG A 62 -22.30 -19.05 13.25
C ARG A 62 -23.49 -18.16 12.95
N GLU A 63 -23.70 -17.76 11.70
CA GLU A 63 -24.91 -17.06 11.30
C GLU A 63 -26.14 -17.92 11.61
N ALA A 64 -26.07 -19.22 11.32
CA ALA A 64 -27.12 -20.19 11.68
C ALA A 64 -27.31 -20.34 13.20
N MET A 65 -26.27 -20.06 14.01
CA MET A 65 -26.34 -20.04 15.48
C MET A 65 -26.65 -18.66 16.07
N GLY A 66 -26.86 -17.62 15.26
CA GLY A 66 -27.09 -16.25 15.72
C GLY A 66 -25.87 -15.57 16.38
N GLN A 67 -24.67 -16.09 16.15
CA GLN A 67 -23.42 -15.67 16.83
C GLN A 67 -22.59 -14.66 16.03
N GLY A 68 -23.14 -14.03 14.99
CA GLY A 68 -22.46 -12.99 14.22
C GLY A 68 -22.72 -13.08 12.72
N ARG A 69 -22.06 -12.20 11.97
CA ARG A 69 -22.12 -12.18 10.50
C ARG A 69 -21.10 -13.16 9.91
N PRO A 70 -21.36 -13.70 8.71
CA PRO A 70 -20.36 -14.50 8.01
C PRO A 70 -19.14 -13.65 7.69
N GLY A 71 -17.96 -14.15 8.07
CA GLY A 71 -16.72 -13.38 8.08
C GLY A 71 -16.32 -13.04 9.51
N ARG A 72 -15.66 -14.00 10.18
CA ARG A 72 -14.93 -13.75 11.44
C ARG A 72 -14.11 -14.96 11.90
N ILE A 73 -12.95 -14.72 12.50
CA ILE A 73 -12.60 -15.43 13.74
C ILE A 73 -12.82 -14.40 14.84
N ASP A 74 -13.38 -14.86 15.96
CA ASP A 74 -14.23 -14.13 16.91
C ASP A 74 -13.59 -12.93 17.65
N THR A 75 -12.42 -12.43 17.28
CA THR A 75 -11.76 -11.38 18.07
C THR A 75 -11.87 -9.95 17.51
N GLY A 76 -12.38 -9.73 16.29
CA GLY A 76 -12.43 -8.37 15.71
C GLY A 76 -11.05 -7.81 15.31
N ASP A 77 -10.00 -8.20 16.04
CA ASP A 77 -8.60 -7.84 15.83
C ASP A 77 -8.12 -8.06 14.39
N TYR A 78 -8.69 -9.01 13.64
CA TYR A 78 -8.21 -9.36 12.30
C TYR A 78 -8.40 -8.25 11.24
N ILE A 79 -9.55 -7.58 11.23
CA ILE A 79 -9.81 -6.52 10.24
C ILE A 79 -9.10 -5.24 10.68
N ASP A 80 -9.10 -4.97 11.98
CA ASP A 80 -8.48 -3.80 12.58
C ASP A 80 -6.94 -3.84 12.49
N ASP A 81 -6.35 -5.04 12.46
CA ASP A 81 -4.91 -5.26 12.25
C ASP A 81 -4.50 -5.25 10.78
N PHE A 82 -5.45 -5.13 9.84
CA PHE A 82 -5.12 -4.92 8.44
C PHE A 82 -4.66 -3.46 8.26
N LYS A 83 -3.39 -3.29 7.95
CA LYS A 83 -2.73 -1.99 7.84
C LYS A 83 -2.17 -1.79 6.46
N HIS A 84 -1.89 -0.55 6.13
CA HIS A 84 -1.12 -0.17 4.97
C HIS A 84 0.09 0.67 5.39
N GLU A 85 1.10 0.65 4.53
CA GLU A 85 2.26 1.50 4.63
C GLU A 85 2.69 1.94 3.23
N ALA A 86 3.15 3.18 3.13
CA ALA A 86 3.86 3.70 1.97
C ALA A 86 5.19 4.26 2.45
N TYR A 87 6.28 3.89 1.78
CA TYR A 87 7.62 4.35 2.13
C TYR A 87 8.51 4.48 0.89
N GLN A 88 9.53 5.32 1.03
CA GLN A 88 10.55 5.50 0.01
C GLN A 88 11.63 4.45 0.19
N VAL A 89 11.83 3.62 -0.84
CA VAL A 89 12.88 2.57 -0.86
C VAL A 89 14.24 3.20 -1.15
N ASN A 90 14.26 4.11 -2.12
CA ASN A 90 15.46 4.84 -2.51
C ASN A 90 15.06 6.17 -3.16
N ARG A 91 16.06 6.93 -3.60
CA ARG A 91 15.90 8.27 -4.14
C ARG A 91 14.85 8.34 -5.29
N ASP A 92 14.63 7.27 -6.05
CA ASP A 92 13.76 7.20 -7.24
C ASP A 92 12.60 6.20 -7.11
N GLN A 93 12.42 5.57 -5.95
CA GLN A 93 11.50 4.45 -5.80
C GLN A 93 10.66 4.59 -4.53
N LEU A 94 9.34 4.53 -4.71
CA LEU A 94 8.35 4.37 -3.65
C LEU A 94 7.81 2.94 -3.69
N GLN A 95 7.52 2.41 -2.51
CA GLN A 95 6.85 1.13 -2.36
C GLN A 95 5.71 1.32 -1.36
N GLY A 96 4.62 0.60 -1.61
CA GLY A 96 3.56 0.45 -0.65
C GLY A 96 3.25 -1.02 -0.44
N ARG A 97 2.78 -1.31 0.76
CA ARG A 97 2.37 -2.65 1.18
C ARG A 97 1.12 -2.51 2.04
N PHE A 98 0.30 -3.54 2.03
CA PHE A 98 -0.86 -3.64 2.89
C PHE A 98 -1.07 -5.10 3.29
N GLY A 99 -1.70 -5.31 4.44
CA GLY A 99 -1.89 -6.61 5.06
C GLY A 99 -1.75 -6.53 6.57
N TRP A 100 -1.55 -7.67 7.22
CA TRP A 100 -1.29 -7.75 8.67
C TRP A 100 0.17 -7.42 8.99
N LEU A 101 0.55 -6.17 8.80
CA LEU A 101 1.95 -5.71 8.82
C LEU A 101 2.59 -5.80 10.22
N ASP A 102 1.78 -5.66 11.28
CA ASP A 102 2.25 -5.67 12.67
C ASP A 102 2.33 -7.06 13.30
N GLY A 103 1.89 -8.10 12.60
CA GLY A 103 2.00 -9.50 13.03
C GLY A 103 3.43 -10.05 13.06
N GLY A 104 4.46 -9.20 13.13
CA GLY A 104 5.86 -9.55 12.85
C GLY A 104 6.83 -9.53 14.03
N GLN A 105 6.56 -8.84 15.15
CA GLN A 105 7.52 -8.82 16.28
C GLN A 105 6.97 -9.39 17.59
N GLU A 106 5.75 -9.06 18.00
CA GLU A 106 5.16 -9.71 19.19
C GLU A 106 4.59 -11.09 18.86
N ALA A 107 4.22 -11.34 17.59
CA ALA A 107 3.76 -12.65 17.18
C ALA A 107 4.88 -13.71 17.09
N ASN A 108 6.11 -13.28 16.78
CA ASN A 108 7.24 -14.21 16.69
C ASN A 108 7.88 -14.53 18.05
N ALA A 109 7.61 -13.73 19.10
CA ALA A 109 8.23 -13.91 20.42
C ALA A 109 7.35 -14.68 21.43
N ALA A 110 6.02 -14.70 21.25
CA ALA A 110 5.07 -15.28 22.21
C ALA A 110 4.10 -16.32 21.60
N GLY A 111 4.44 -16.93 20.46
CA GLY A 111 3.50 -17.80 19.73
C GLY A 111 2.28 -17.03 19.23
N GLY A 112 2.47 -15.76 18.87
CA GLY A 112 1.35 -14.95 18.41
C GLY A 112 0.85 -15.42 17.07
N LYS A 113 -0.44 -15.20 16.93
CA LYS A 113 -1.30 -15.80 15.92
C LYS A 113 -0.72 -15.51 14.54
N SER A 114 -0.19 -16.53 13.88
CA SER A 114 0.01 -16.47 12.44
C SER A 114 -1.38 -16.33 11.83
N TYR A 115 -1.72 -15.11 11.44
CA TYR A 115 -3.01 -14.80 10.82
C TYR A 115 -3.26 -15.62 9.55
N PHE A 116 -2.21 -16.23 8.98
CA PHE A 116 -2.27 -17.27 7.95
C PHE A 116 -2.95 -18.57 8.41
N GLU A 117 -2.77 -19.01 9.66
CA GLU A 117 -3.34 -20.26 10.19
C GLU A 117 -4.79 -20.07 10.66
N LEU A 118 -5.15 -18.85 11.03
CA LEU A 118 -6.51 -18.44 11.41
C LEU A 118 -7.37 -18.05 10.19
N GLN A 119 -6.78 -17.97 9.00
CA GLN A 119 -7.57 -18.08 7.78
C GLN A 119 -8.00 -19.53 7.67
N GLU A 120 -9.25 -19.84 7.97
CA GLU A 120 -9.85 -21.05 7.40
C GLU A 120 -9.65 -20.93 5.88
N ASN A 121 -8.66 -21.66 5.35
CA ASN A 121 -8.08 -21.62 4.00
C ASN A 121 -6.82 -20.75 3.74
N GLY A 122 -5.88 -20.66 4.69
CA GLY A 122 -4.53 -20.10 4.48
C GLY A 122 -3.62 -20.82 3.47
N PHE A 123 -4.13 -21.82 2.76
CA PHE A 123 -3.48 -22.43 1.60
C PHE A 123 -4.51 -22.65 0.48
N THR A 124 -4.04 -22.57 -0.76
CA THR A 124 -4.79 -22.99 -1.95
C THR A 124 -5.37 -24.39 -1.73
N ALA A 125 -6.66 -24.46 -1.41
CA ALA A 125 -7.37 -25.73 -1.42
C ALA A 125 -7.43 -26.19 -2.89
N LYS A 126 -6.46 -27.03 -3.30
CA LYS A 126 -6.39 -27.64 -4.64
C LYS A 126 -6.26 -26.65 -5.80
N GLY A 127 -5.46 -25.59 -5.64
CA GLY A 127 -5.14 -24.66 -6.74
C GLY A 127 -6.18 -23.57 -7.00
N THR A 128 -7.24 -23.48 -6.21
CA THR A 128 -8.20 -22.37 -6.26
C THR A 128 -7.78 -21.30 -5.25
N ALA A 129 -7.68 -20.04 -5.70
CA ALA A 129 -7.43 -18.90 -4.82
C ALA A 129 -8.63 -18.69 -3.87
N VAL A 130 -8.34 -18.25 -2.64
CA VAL A 130 -9.34 -18.13 -1.57
C VAL A 130 -9.64 -16.65 -1.31
N ALA A 131 -10.82 -16.34 -0.77
CA ALA A 131 -11.34 -14.98 -0.59
C ALA A 131 -10.35 -13.95 0.00
N PRO A 132 -9.49 -14.26 1.00
CA PRO A 132 -8.49 -13.31 1.51
C PRO A 132 -7.43 -12.93 0.46
N VAL A 133 -7.03 -13.88 -0.39
CA VAL A 133 -6.09 -13.63 -1.50
C VAL A 133 -6.76 -12.75 -2.56
N HIS A 134 -8.05 -12.95 -2.82
CA HIS A 134 -8.81 -12.08 -3.72
C HIS A 134 -9.00 -10.66 -3.16
N ALA A 135 -9.23 -10.52 -1.86
CA ALA A 135 -9.31 -9.21 -1.20
C ALA A 135 -7.99 -8.42 -1.35
N LEU A 136 -6.84 -9.08 -1.19
CA LEU A 136 -5.53 -8.47 -1.41
C LEU A 136 -5.29 -8.10 -2.88
N LEU A 137 -5.71 -8.95 -3.82
CA LEU A 137 -5.60 -8.66 -5.26
C LEU A 137 -6.49 -7.47 -5.67
N ASP A 138 -7.75 -7.46 -5.23
CA ASP A 138 -8.69 -6.37 -5.47
C ASP A 138 -8.16 -5.05 -4.89
N ALA A 139 -7.69 -5.09 -3.64
CA ALA A 139 -7.05 -3.95 -2.99
C ALA A 139 -5.84 -3.43 -3.76
N SER A 140 -5.01 -4.33 -4.31
CA SER A 140 -3.84 -3.97 -5.12
C SER A 140 -4.24 -3.23 -6.39
N GLU A 141 -5.29 -3.68 -7.09
CA GLU A 141 -5.75 -3.06 -8.33
C GLU A 141 -6.44 -1.72 -8.05
N VAL A 142 -7.21 -1.60 -6.97
CA VAL A 142 -7.79 -0.31 -6.55
C VAL A 142 -6.71 0.68 -6.19
N ALA A 143 -5.76 0.29 -5.34
CA ALA A 143 -4.67 1.18 -4.94
C ALA A 143 -3.86 1.65 -6.15
N LYS A 144 -3.54 0.75 -7.08
CA LYS A 144 -2.86 1.10 -8.33
C LYS A 144 -3.68 2.03 -9.22
N ALA A 145 -4.99 1.83 -9.34
CA ALA A 145 -5.87 2.71 -10.12
C ALA A 145 -5.95 4.11 -9.50
N GLU A 146 -6.08 4.19 -8.18
CA GLU A 146 -6.16 5.44 -7.44
C GLU A 146 -4.83 6.21 -7.50
N PHE A 147 -3.70 5.52 -7.36
CA PHE A 147 -2.38 6.13 -7.52
C PHE A 147 -2.21 6.77 -8.91
N LYS A 148 -2.58 6.03 -9.98
CA LYS A 148 -2.52 6.54 -11.36
C LYS A 148 -3.40 7.76 -11.57
N LYS A 149 -4.62 7.73 -11.00
CA LYS A 149 -5.57 8.84 -11.10
C LYS A 149 -5.02 10.10 -10.42
N ARG A 150 -4.52 9.97 -9.19
CA ARG A 150 -3.93 11.10 -8.43
C ARG A 150 -2.72 11.69 -9.12
N LEU A 151 -1.84 10.84 -9.66
CA LEU A 151 -0.70 11.31 -10.45
C LEU A 151 -1.13 12.06 -11.71
N ALA A 152 -2.15 11.55 -12.42
CA ALA A 152 -2.69 12.23 -13.60
C ALA A 152 -3.31 13.60 -13.26
N ASP A 153 -4.00 13.70 -12.12
CA ASP A 153 -4.62 14.94 -11.67
C ASP A 153 -3.58 15.97 -11.21
N TYR A 154 -2.51 15.53 -10.55
CA TYR A 154 -1.34 16.36 -10.24
C TYR A 154 -0.73 16.95 -11.52
N VAL A 155 -0.39 16.10 -12.50
CA VAL A 155 0.22 16.55 -13.76
C VAL A 155 -0.67 17.55 -14.51
N LYS A 156 -1.99 17.32 -14.52
CA LYS A 156 -2.94 18.25 -15.13
C LYS A 156 -3.03 19.59 -14.40
N ARG A 157 -2.77 19.64 -13.09
CA ARG A 157 -2.84 20.87 -12.30
C ARG A 157 -1.59 21.72 -12.50
N GLU A 158 -0.41 21.10 -12.48
CA GLU A 158 0.87 21.83 -12.51
C GLU A 158 1.34 22.20 -13.93
N TYR A 159 0.88 21.49 -14.97
CA TYR A 159 1.38 21.64 -16.35
C TYR A 159 0.30 21.98 -17.38
N LYS A 160 -0.82 22.59 -16.96
CA LYS A 160 -1.78 23.25 -17.83
C LYS A 160 -1.50 24.74 -17.94
#